data_AF-A0A819XH02-F1
#
_entry.id   AF-A0A819XH02-F1
#
_cell.length_a   1.000
_cell.length_b   1.000
_cell.length_c   1.000
_cell.angle_alpha   90.00
_cell.angle_beta   90.00
_cell.angle_gamma   90.00
#
_symmetry.space_group_name_H-M   'P 1'
#
loop_
_entity.id
_entity.type
_entity.pdbx_description
1 polymer ?
#
loop_
_entity_poly.entity_id
_entity_poly.type
_entity_poly.pdbx_seq_one_letter_code
_entity_poly.pdbx_strand_id
1 'polypeptide(L)'
;LDFPLAYKALKSELNQSLDSHPELEQISSCTTSEYLSTIEQWTTEDVKLFLIDNKFSCLLPIISEMNGYLLNDLYTMCKQNRESMFHTLKNELLTLDKNAQPLTLFIYLRFLNEIKKYISKAVVID
;
A
#
# COMPACT_ATOMS: atom_id res chain seq x y z
N LEU A 1 -21.96 -21.67 5.64
CA LEU A 1 -21.58 -21.00 4.39
C LEU A 1 -20.20 -21.54 3.98
N ASP A 2 -20.14 -22.28 2.88
CA ASP A 2 -18.89 -22.82 2.34
C ASP A 2 -18.08 -21.70 1.67
N PHE A 3 -17.06 -21.22 2.37
CA PHE A 3 -16.12 -20.19 1.92
C PHE A 3 -15.53 -20.44 0.51
N PRO A 4 -15.23 -21.69 0.09
CA PRO A 4 -14.72 -21.95 -1.26
C PRO A 4 -15.74 -21.65 -2.37
N LEU A 5 -17.03 -21.79 -2.09
CA LEU A 5 -18.10 -21.56 -3.06
C LEU A 5 -18.32 -20.06 -3.29
N ALA A 6 -18.30 -19.27 -2.21
CA ALA A 6 -18.41 -17.82 -2.27
C ALA A 6 -17.22 -17.18 -3.02
N TYR A 7 -16.01 -17.70 -2.81
CA TYR A 7 -14.82 -17.27 -3.54
C TYR A 7 -14.90 -17.56 -5.04
N LYS A 8 -15.45 -18.73 -5.42
CA LYS A 8 -15.66 -19.09 -6.83
C LYS A 8 -16.71 -18.21 -7.51
N ALA A 9 -17.81 -17.89 -6.82
CA ALA A 9 -18.85 -17.02 -7.35
C ALA A 9 -18.31 -15.60 -7.60
N LEU A 10 -17.60 -15.01 -6.63
CA LEU A 10 -16.98 -13.68 -6.77
C LEU A 10 -15.94 -13.64 -7.89
N LYS A 11 -15.14 -14.70 -8.06
CA LYS A 11 -14.15 -14.79 -9.14
C LYS A 11 -14.80 -14.94 -10.52
N SER A 12 -15.97 -15.59 -10.60
CA SER A 12 -16.72 -15.78 -11.83
C SER A 12 -17.40 -14.48 -12.28
N GLU A 13 -17.99 -13.73 -11.36
CA GLU A 13 -18.62 -12.44 -11.65
C GLU A 13 -17.58 -11.41 -12.13
N LEU A 14 -16.39 -11.40 -11.54
CA LEU A 14 -15.32 -10.48 -11.93
C LEU A 14 -14.82 -10.73 -13.37
N ASN A 15 -14.80 -12.00 -13.81
CA ASN A 15 -14.39 -12.35 -15.18
C ASN A 15 -15.49 -12.09 -16.22
N GLN A 16 -16.76 -12.05 -15.82
CA GLN A 16 -17.89 -11.89 -16.74
C GLN A 16 -18.17 -10.43 -17.08
N SER A 17 -17.68 -9.47 -16.28
CA SER A 17 -17.81 -8.03 -16.54
C SER A 17 -16.72 -7.43 -17.44
N LEU A 18 -15.76 -8.23 -17.93
CA LEU A 18 -14.65 -7.74 -18.76
C LEU A 18 -14.94 -7.77 -20.28
N ASP A 19 -16.08 -8.29 -20.73
CA ASP A 19 -16.34 -8.57 -22.16
C ASP A 19 -17.36 -7.63 -22.82
N SER A 20 -17.54 -6.40 -22.32
CA SER A 20 -18.49 -5.46 -22.91
C SER A 20 -18.03 -4.00 -22.84
N HIS A 21 -16.79 -3.71 -23.25
CA HIS A 21 -16.39 -2.36 -23.66
C HIS A 21 -15.31 -2.43 -24.75
N PRO A 22 -15.60 -2.03 -25.99
CA PRO A 22 -14.58 -1.88 -27.03
C PRO A 22 -13.98 -0.48 -26.93
N GLU A 23 -13.06 -0.26 -26.00
CA GLU A 23 -12.06 0.83 -26.01
C GLU A 23 -11.29 0.76 -24.69
N LEU A 24 -10.12 0.11 -24.72
CA LEU A 24 -8.93 0.35 -23.90
C LEU A 24 -7.89 -0.75 -24.19
N GLU A 25 -7.57 -0.94 -25.48
CA GLU A 25 -6.26 -1.47 -25.83
C GLU A 25 -5.23 -0.38 -25.51
N GLN A 26 -4.49 -0.58 -24.41
CA GLN A 26 -3.12 -0.11 -24.13
C GLN A 26 -2.94 0.24 -22.66
N ILE A 27 -2.91 -0.78 -21.78
CA ILE A 27 -1.84 -0.90 -20.77
C ILE A 27 -1.61 -2.38 -20.45
N SER A 28 -1.29 -3.16 -21.49
CA SER A 28 -0.63 -4.45 -21.27
C SER A 28 0.87 -4.19 -21.11
N SER A 29 1.42 -4.72 -20.02
CA SER A 29 2.83 -5.03 -19.78
C SER A 29 3.81 -3.86 -19.60
N CYS A 30 4.17 -3.58 -18.33
CA CYS A 30 5.47 -3.12 -17.81
C CYS A 30 5.21 -2.62 -16.37
N THR A 31 5.95 -2.92 -15.32
CA THR A 31 7.31 -3.45 -15.14
C THR A 31 7.38 -4.04 -13.73
N THR A 32 7.82 -5.29 -13.58
CA THR A 32 8.32 -5.82 -12.29
C THR A 32 9.74 -5.28 -12.03
N SER A 33 9.93 -3.98 -12.20
CA SER A 33 11.21 -3.27 -12.15
C SER A 33 10.92 -1.81 -11.91
N GLU A 34 11.14 -1.28 -10.70
CA GLU A 34 11.47 0.16 -10.49
C GLU A 34 11.74 0.59 -9.05
N TYR A 35 11.75 -0.32 -8.07
CA TYR A 35 12.28 -0.01 -6.73
C TYR A 35 13.59 -0.75 -6.47
N LEU A 36 14.59 -0.56 -7.36
CA LEU A 36 15.93 -1.12 -7.19
C LEU A 36 16.75 -0.38 -6.14
N SER A 37 16.32 0.84 -5.81
CA SER A 37 16.90 1.72 -4.82
C SER A 37 16.29 1.48 -3.44
N THR A 38 17.13 1.63 -2.42
CA THR A 38 16.74 1.56 -1.01
C THR A 38 15.69 2.62 -0.72
N ILE A 39 14.73 2.35 0.17
CA ILE A 39 13.62 3.27 0.45
C ILE A 39 14.06 4.71 0.75
N GLU A 40 15.22 4.91 1.39
CA GLU A 40 15.78 6.22 1.70
C GLU A 40 16.08 7.09 0.47
N GLN A 41 16.29 6.48 -0.70
CA GLN A 41 16.56 7.17 -1.95
C GLN A 41 15.28 7.57 -2.70
N TRP A 42 14.11 7.16 -2.22
CA TRP A 42 12.85 7.44 -2.90
C TRP A 42 12.48 8.91 -2.79
N THR A 43 12.07 9.48 -3.92
CA THR A 43 11.44 10.80 -3.97
C THR A 43 10.01 10.72 -3.46
N THR A 44 9.39 11.88 -3.24
CA THR A 44 7.97 11.96 -2.89
C THR A 44 7.07 11.34 -3.98
N GLU A 45 7.48 11.40 -5.25
CA GLU A 45 6.70 10.80 -6.34
C GLU A 45 6.80 9.28 -6.33
N ASP A 46 7.99 8.73 -6.08
CA ASP A 46 8.18 7.27 -5.93
C ASP A 46 7.32 6.71 -4.78
N VAL A 47 7.21 7.44 -3.68
CA VAL A 47 6.33 7.08 -2.55
C VAL A 47 4.85 7.06 -2.96
N LYS A 48 4.40 8.06 -3.72
CA LYS A 48 3.01 8.09 -4.22
C LYS A 48 2.72 6.94 -5.16
N LEU A 49 3.61 6.70 -6.13
CA LEU A 49 3.50 5.57 -7.06
C LEU A 49 3.45 4.25 -6.29
N PHE A 50 4.32 4.07 -5.29
CA PHE A 50 4.31 2.89 -4.43
C PHE A 50 2.96 2.68 -3.74
N LEU A 51 2.35 3.73 -3.21
CA LEU A 51 1.04 3.64 -2.56
C LEU A 51 -0.06 3.30 -3.56
N ILE A 52 -0.01 3.84 -4.77
CA ILE A 52 -1.01 3.57 -5.82
C ILE A 52 -0.88 2.13 -6.34
N ASP A 53 0.34 1.72 -6.73
CA ASP A 53 0.63 0.40 -7.29
C ASP A 53 0.27 -0.73 -6.32
N ASN A 54 0.54 -0.50 -5.03
CA ASN A 54 0.28 -1.49 -3.98
C ASN A 54 -1.10 -1.33 -3.33
N LYS A 55 -2.01 -0.54 -3.91
CA LYS A 55 -3.40 -0.35 -3.44
C LYS A 55 -3.48 0.11 -1.99
N PHE A 56 -2.64 1.06 -1.60
CA PHE A 56 -2.59 1.74 -0.32
C PHE A 56 -3.11 3.19 -0.40
N SER A 57 -3.99 3.47 -1.37
CA SER A 57 -4.53 4.81 -1.63
C SER A 57 -5.19 5.46 -0.40
N CYS A 58 -5.71 4.66 0.54
CA CYS A 58 -6.23 5.15 1.82
C CYS A 58 -5.19 5.89 2.68
N LEU A 59 -3.89 5.66 2.46
CA LEU A 59 -2.80 6.32 3.19
C LEU A 59 -2.27 7.57 2.47
N LEU A 60 -2.71 7.84 1.22
CA LEU A 60 -2.27 9.02 0.46
C LEU A 60 -2.46 10.34 1.22
N PRO A 61 -3.57 10.60 1.94
CA PRO A 61 -3.75 11.87 2.64
C PRO A 61 -2.68 12.16 3.70
N ILE A 62 -2.04 11.12 4.25
CA ILE A 62 -0.98 11.26 5.25
C ILE A 62 0.40 11.20 4.59
N ILE A 63 0.59 10.25 3.67
CA ILE A 63 1.93 9.83 3.24
C ILE A 63 2.33 10.46 1.91
N SER A 64 1.41 11.04 1.13
CA SER A 64 1.70 11.52 -0.22
C SER A 64 2.72 12.66 -0.31
N GLU A 65 2.98 13.38 0.78
CA GLU A 65 4.01 14.43 0.83
C GLU A 65 5.35 13.92 1.40
N MET A 66 5.41 12.67 1.86
CA MET A 66 6.63 12.08 2.43
C MET A 66 7.59 11.63 1.33
N ASN A 67 8.87 11.90 1.54
CA ASN A 67 9.93 11.25 0.79
C ASN A 67 10.31 9.91 1.45
N GLY A 68 11.25 9.19 0.82
CA GLY A 68 11.75 7.90 1.27
C GLY A 68 12.29 7.85 2.69
N TYR A 69 13.05 8.87 3.10
CA TYR A 69 13.56 8.99 4.48
C TYR A 69 12.44 9.07 5.51
N LEU A 70 11.48 9.99 5.29
CA LEU A 70 10.33 10.16 6.19
C LEU A 70 9.46 8.90 6.24
N LEU A 71 9.31 8.21 5.11
CA LEU A 71 8.58 6.94 5.05
C LEU A 71 9.28 5.84 5.85
N ASN A 72 10.62 5.78 5.82
CA ASN A 72 11.41 4.86 6.62
C ASN A 72 11.31 5.14 8.13
N ASP A 73 11.33 6.43 8.52
CA ASP A 73 11.12 6.85 9.91
C ASP A 73 9.72 6.47 10.40
N LEU A 74 8.69 6.75 9.58
CA LEU A 74 7.31 6.34 9.87
C LEU A 74 7.21 4.83 10.05
N TYR A 75 7.85 4.05 9.17
CA TYR A 75 7.90 2.61 9.30
C TYR A 75 8.55 2.17 10.62
N THR A 76 9.67 2.80 10.98
CA THR A 76 10.40 2.49 12.23
C THR A 76 9.53 2.76 13.45
N MET A 77 8.84 3.90 13.49
CA MET A 77 7.87 4.22 14.53
C MET A 77 6.72 3.20 14.58
N CYS A 78 6.18 2.82 13.41
CA CYS A 78 5.15 1.79 13.30
C CYS A 78 5.62 0.41 13.77
N LYS A 79 6.90 0.09 13.59
CA LYS A 79 7.46 -1.19 14.04
C LYS A 79 7.64 -1.22 15.56
N GLN A 80 8.07 -0.10 16.16
CA GLN A 80 8.29 0.01 17.61
C GLN A 80 6.97 0.04 18.38
N ASN A 81 5.96 0.78 17.89
CA ASN A 81 4.71 1.03 18.60
C ASN A 81 3.48 0.71 17.74
N ARG A 82 3.41 -0.53 17.25
CA ARG A 82 2.48 -0.97 16.19
C ARG A 82 1.01 -0.67 16.42
N GLU A 83 0.49 -0.97 17.61
CA GLU A 83 -0.93 -0.75 17.92
C GLU A 83 -1.25 0.74 18.07
N SER A 84 -0.44 1.47 18.84
CA SER A 84 -0.62 2.91 19.03
C SER A 84 -0.54 3.66 17.71
N MET A 85 0.44 3.33 16.86
CA MET A 85 0.60 3.98 15.56
C MET A 85 -0.54 3.67 14.60
N PHE A 86 -1.10 2.46 14.64
CA PHE A 86 -2.31 2.14 13.88
C PHE A 86 -3.47 3.04 14.27
N HIS A 87 -3.72 3.23 15.58
CA HIS A 87 -4.78 4.10 16.07
C HIS A 87 -4.52 5.57 15.72
N THR A 88 -3.29 6.05 15.85
CA THR A 88 -2.89 7.41 15.46
C THR A 88 -3.17 7.66 13.98
N LEU A 89 -2.65 6.83 13.08
CA LEU A 89 -2.84 6.98 11.64
C LEU A 89 -4.32 6.88 11.26
N LYS A 90 -5.07 5.97 11.89
CA LYS A 90 -6.51 5.84 11.65
C LYS A 90 -7.26 7.12 12.05
N ASN A 91 -6.95 7.71 13.20
CA ASN A 91 -7.61 8.93 13.67
C ASN A 91 -7.22 10.14 12.82
N GLU A 92 -5.96 10.21 12.40
CA GLU A 92 -5.46 11.28 11.55
C GLU A 92 -6.13 11.25 10.17
N LEU A 93 -6.30 10.06 9.56
CA LEU A 93 -7.08 9.92 8.33
C LEU A 93 -8.51 10.43 8.47
N LEU A 94 -9.19 10.07 9.55
CA LEU A 94 -10.56 10.55 9.81
C LEU A 94 -10.63 12.06 10.01
N THR A 95 -9.53 12.68 10.43
CA THR A 95 -9.43 14.13 10.63
C THR A 95 -9.18 14.86 9.30
N LEU A 96 -8.29 14.32 8.47
CA LEU A 96 -7.92 14.89 7.18
C LEU A 96 -9.02 14.72 6.13
N ASP A 97 -9.61 13.53 6.04
CA ASP A 97 -10.69 13.24 5.11
C ASP A 97 -11.71 12.28 5.74
N LYS A 98 -12.85 12.85 6.13
CA LYS A 98 -13.96 12.10 6.74
C LYS A 98 -14.60 11.08 5.80
N ASN A 99 -14.38 11.22 4.49
CA ASN A 99 -14.88 10.32 3.46
C ASN A 99 -13.81 9.36 2.95
N ALA A 100 -12.57 9.46 3.46
CA ALA A 100 -11.50 8.56 3.06
C ALA A 100 -11.84 7.11 3.40
N GLN A 101 -11.34 6.21 2.55
CA GLN A 101 -11.40 4.78 2.81
C GLN A 101 -10.77 4.49 4.19
N PRO A 102 -11.45 3.76 5.09
CA PRO A 102 -10.95 3.53 6.42
C PRO A 102 -9.68 2.67 6.40
N LEU A 103 -8.68 3.07 7.19
CA LEU A 103 -7.50 2.24 7.44
C LEU A 103 -7.90 1.03 8.30
N THR A 104 -7.97 -0.12 7.65
CA THR A 104 -8.18 -1.40 8.33
C THR A 104 -6.85 -1.94 8.85
N LEU A 105 -6.91 -2.76 9.89
CA LEU A 105 -5.71 -3.43 10.42
C LEU A 105 -5.02 -4.23 9.31
N PHE A 106 -5.77 -4.95 8.48
CA PHE A 106 -5.23 -5.73 7.36
C PHE A 106 -4.40 -4.88 6.39
N ILE A 107 -4.91 -3.72 5.97
CA ILE A 107 -4.20 -2.81 5.08
C ILE A 107 -2.93 -2.29 5.75
N TYR A 108 -3.01 -1.91 7.02
CA TYR A 108 -1.86 -1.43 7.80
C TYR A 108 -0.76 -2.51 7.91
N LEU A 109 -1.10 -3.76 8.24
CA LEU A 109 -0.09 -4.83 8.31
C LEU A 109 0.50 -5.15 6.94
N ARG A 110 -0.32 -5.14 5.88
CA ARG A 110 0.15 -5.34 4.51
C ARG A 110 1.13 -4.23 4.10
N PHE A 111 0.81 -2.98 4.39
CA PHE A 111 1.68 -1.82 4.15
C PHE A 111 3.05 -1.99 4.81
N LEU A 112 3.08 -2.33 6.11
CA LEU A 112 4.36 -2.57 6.81
C LEU A 112 5.14 -3.73 6.18
N ASN A 113 4.46 -4.79 5.75
CA ASN A 113 5.13 -5.93 5.13
C ASN A 113 5.70 -5.60 3.74
N GLU A 114 5.00 -4.76 2.96
CA GLU A 114 5.48 -4.30 1.67
C GLU A 114 6.68 -3.37 1.80
N ILE A 115 6.62 -2.36 2.68
CA ILE A 115 7.76 -1.45 2.92
C ILE A 115 9.01 -2.19 3.38
N LYS A 116 8.84 -3.22 4.22
CA LYS A 116 9.95 -4.03 4.72
C LYS A 116 10.83 -4.63 3.61
N LYS A 117 10.29 -4.83 2.40
CA LYS A 117 11.05 -5.36 1.25
C LYS A 117 12.11 -4.38 0.73
N TYR A 118 11.91 -3.08 0.95
CA TYR A 118 12.73 -1.99 0.41
C TYR A 118 13.62 -1.33 1.46
N ILE A 119 13.41 -1.68 2.73
CA ILE A 119 14.34 -1.32 3.80
C ILE A 119 15.56 -2.21 3.63
N SER A 120 16.70 -1.58 3.35
CA SER A 120 17.99 -2.24 3.41
C SER A 120 18.04 -3.05 4.69
N LYS A 121 18.34 -4.35 4.58
CA LYS A 121 18.76 -5.12 5.75
C LYS A 121 20.01 -4.43 6.26
N ALA A 122 19.84 -3.49 7.19
CA ALA A 122 20.94 -2.98 8.00
C ALA A 122 21.64 -4.23 8.51
N VAL A 123 22.90 -4.33 8.12
CA VAL A 123 23.81 -5.43 8.41
C VAL A 123 23.58 -5.85 9.86
N VAL A 124 23.15 -7.10 10.06
CA VAL A 124 23.29 -7.74 11.37
C VAL A 124 24.80 -7.96 11.51
N ILE A 125 25.48 -6.98 12.10
CA ILE A 125 26.82 -7.18 12.63
C ILE A 125 26.58 -7.86 13.98
N ASP A 126 26.77 -9.18 13.98
CA ASP A 126 26.94 -9.99 15.18
C ASP A 126 28.24 -9.58 15.90
#